data_AF-A0A8B6BUS1-F1
#
_entry.id   AF-A0A8B6BUS1-F1
#
_cell.length_a   1.000
_cell.length_b   1.000
_cell.length_c   1.000
_cell.angle_alpha   90.00
_cell.angle_beta   90.00
_cell.angle_gamma   90.00
#
_symmetry.space_group_name_H-M   'P 1'
#
loop_
_entity.id
_entity.type
_entity.pdbx_description
1 polymer ?
#
loop_
_entity_poly.entity_id
_entity_poly.type
_entity_poly.pdbx_seq_one_letter_code
_entity_poly.pdbx_strand_id
1 'polypeptide(L)'
;MDTVYDIDETITAMDMLQTSNYSVLYFGTRDGRIGRVYLHLGPHYSMYKNYRRPLVSVANSTIVGIKVGKDGVYFITESKINKISIKECSIHENCESCMDSHNSSCGWDYAQNRFINIALDF
;
A
#
# COMPACT_ATOMS: atom_id res chain seq x y z
N MET A 1 -4.86 6.01 23.75
CA MET A 1 -4.40 7.21 23.04
C MET A 1 -4.72 6.95 21.59
N ASP A 2 -5.71 7.63 21.03
CA ASP A 2 -6.18 7.36 19.67
C ASP A 2 -5.18 7.95 18.68
N THR A 3 -4.79 7.18 17.66
CA THR A 3 -3.88 7.64 16.61
C THR A 3 -4.71 8.20 15.46
N VAL A 4 -4.54 9.48 15.16
CA VAL A 4 -5.22 10.16 14.05
C VAL A 4 -4.21 10.42 12.93
N TYR A 5 -4.59 10.14 11.69
CA TYR A 5 -3.78 10.40 10.51
C TYR A 5 -4.38 11.52 9.67
N ASP A 6 -3.66 12.64 9.57
CA ASP A 6 -4.03 13.70 8.63
C ASP A 6 -3.77 13.22 7.20
N ILE A 7 -4.89 13.14 6.48
CA ILE A 7 -5.02 12.92 5.06
C ILE A 7 -5.68 14.19 4.55
N ASP A 8 -4.96 14.95 3.72
CA ASP A 8 -5.39 16.26 3.20
C ASP A 8 -6.49 16.13 2.12
N GLU A 9 -7.39 15.15 2.28
CA GLU A 9 -8.49 14.84 1.37
C GLU A 9 -9.56 13.98 2.06
N THR A 10 -10.79 14.00 1.53
CA THR A 10 -11.87 13.15 2.04
C THR A 10 -11.66 11.69 1.70
N ILE A 11 -11.58 10.82 2.71
CA ILE A 11 -11.58 9.36 2.55
C ILE A 11 -13.01 8.89 2.27
N THR A 12 -13.18 8.09 1.24
CA THR A 12 -14.49 7.63 0.75
C THR A 12 -14.63 6.11 0.74
N ALA A 13 -13.53 5.38 0.77
CA ALA A 13 -13.52 3.92 0.84
C ALA A 13 -12.28 3.42 1.59
N MET A 14 -12.38 2.25 2.22
CA MET A 14 -11.27 1.62 2.92
C MET A 14 -11.41 0.10 2.94
N ASP A 15 -10.28 -0.61 2.98
CA ASP A 15 -10.20 -2.04 3.31
C ASP A 15 -8.83 -2.34 3.92
N MET A 16 -8.73 -3.41 4.71
CA MET A 16 -7.53 -3.73 5.47
C MET A 16 -7.02 -5.13 5.14
N LEU A 17 -5.71 -5.23 4.90
CA LEU A 17 -4.99 -6.50 4.86
C LEU A 17 -4.35 -6.75 6.22
N GLN A 18 -4.75 -7.83 6.89
CA GLN A 18 -4.17 -8.23 8.17
C GLN A 18 -3.31 -9.47 7.98
N THR A 19 -2.09 -9.42 8.52
CA THR A 19 -1.16 -10.55 8.64
C THR A 19 -0.85 -10.81 10.10
N SER A 20 -0.06 -11.85 10.39
CA SER A 20 0.39 -12.15 11.76
C SER A 20 1.26 -11.05 12.38
N ASN A 21 1.98 -10.28 11.56
CA ASN A 21 3.03 -9.36 12.04
C ASN A 21 2.70 -7.88 11.80
N TYR A 22 1.80 -7.59 10.86
CA TYR A 22 1.40 -6.23 10.50
C TYR A 22 0.02 -6.20 9.87
N SER A 23 -0.60 -5.03 9.90
CA SER A 23 -1.80 -4.71 9.13
C SER A 23 -1.49 -3.57 8.16
N VAL A 24 -2.06 -3.61 6.96
CA VAL A 24 -1.99 -2.52 5.98
C VAL A 24 -3.40 -2.03 5.73
N LEU A 25 -3.65 -0.75 6.05
CA LEU A 25 -4.90 -0.10 5.71
C LEU A 25 -4.76 0.52 4.32
N TYR A 26 -5.62 0.11 3.39
CA TYR A 26 -5.79 0.77 2.10
C TYR A 26 -7.00 1.68 2.17
N PHE A 27 -6.88 2.86 1.56
CA PHE A 27 -7.95 3.83 1.53
C PHE A 27 -8.00 4.57 0.20
N GLY A 28 -9.19 5.00 -0.15
CA GLY A 28 -9.49 5.74 -1.37
C GLY A 28 -10.06 7.10 -1.03
N THR A 29 -9.76 8.08 -1.86
CA THR A 29 -10.19 9.46 -1.66
C THR A 29 -11.21 9.93 -2.71
N ARG A 30 -11.90 11.02 -2.39
CA ARG A 30 -12.86 11.68 -3.28
C ARG A 30 -12.26 12.13 -4.61
N ASP A 31 -11.00 12.51 -4.62
CA ASP A 31 -10.29 12.98 -5.81
C ASP A 31 -9.58 11.86 -6.59
N GLY A 32 -9.80 10.60 -6.19
CA GLY A 32 -9.36 9.44 -6.96
C GLY A 32 -7.98 8.91 -6.61
N ARG A 33 -7.44 9.25 -5.43
CA ARG A 33 -6.18 8.67 -4.94
C ARG A 33 -6.44 7.40 -4.15
N ILE A 34 -5.57 6.42 -4.32
CA ILE A 34 -5.46 5.24 -3.46
C ILE A 34 -4.20 5.39 -2.61
N GLY A 35 -4.36 5.37 -1.29
CA GLY A 35 -3.26 5.43 -0.31
C GLY A 35 -3.16 4.15 0.52
N ARG A 36 -2.05 4.02 1.26
CA ARG A 36 -1.87 2.95 2.25
C ARG A 36 -1.13 3.42 3.51
N VAL A 37 -1.47 2.81 4.66
CA VAL A 37 -0.78 2.99 5.95
C VAL A 37 -0.39 1.64 6.51
N TYR A 38 0.87 1.49 6.95
CA TYR A 38 1.36 0.28 7.61
C TYR A 38 1.22 0.43 9.12
N LEU A 39 0.49 -0.50 9.72
CA LEU A 39 0.24 -0.61 11.14
C LEU A 39 1.03 -1.83 11.65
N HIS A 40 2.09 -1.60 12.43
CA HIS A 40 2.86 -2.69 13.03
C HIS A 40 2.19 -3.17 14.33
N LEU A 41 2.25 -4.48 14.63
CA LEU A 41 1.66 -5.08 15.83
C LEU A 41 2.69 -5.39 16.95
N GLY A 42 3.92 -4.86 16.86
CA GLY A 42 4.99 -5.12 17.84
C GLY A 42 5.17 -4.04 18.93
N PRO A 43 5.97 -4.33 19.99
CA PRO A 43 6.15 -3.46 21.16
C PRO A 43 6.85 -2.13 20.85
N HIS A 44 7.54 -2.04 19.71
CA HIS A 44 8.06 -0.81 19.14
C HIS A 44 7.14 -0.39 17.99
N TYR A 45 6.18 0.48 18.27
CA TYR A 45 5.22 1.05 17.31
C TYR A 45 5.90 1.99 16.31
N SER A 46 6.79 1.48 15.45
CA SER A 46 7.31 2.27 14.33
C SER A 46 6.36 2.10 13.13
N MET A 47 5.43 3.05 12.98
CA MET A 47 4.52 3.11 11.83
C MET A 47 5.18 3.88 10.68
N TYR A 48 5.15 3.29 9.48
CA TYR A 48 5.72 3.91 8.28
C TYR A 48 4.60 4.59 7.49
N LYS A 49 4.58 5.93 7.49
CA LYS A 49 3.63 6.74 6.71
C LYS A 49 4.10 6.81 5.25
N ASN A 50 3.57 5.93 4.40
CA ASN A 50 3.80 6.01 2.95
C ASN A 50 2.72 6.78 2.18
N TYR A 51 1.73 7.37 2.86
CA TYR A 51 0.69 8.18 2.20
C TYR A 51 1.25 9.37 1.40
N ARG A 52 2.47 9.86 1.71
CA ARG A 52 3.06 11.00 0.99
C ARG A 52 3.14 10.77 -0.53
N ARG A 53 3.08 9.52 -1.02
CA ARG A 53 2.83 9.23 -2.43
C ARG A 53 1.64 8.26 -2.56
N PRO A 54 0.59 8.60 -3.33
CA PRO A 54 -0.49 7.68 -3.59
C PRO A 54 0.02 6.49 -4.41
N LEU A 55 -0.54 5.30 -4.17
CA LEU A 55 -0.27 4.09 -4.96
C LEU A 55 -0.72 4.27 -6.41
N VAL A 56 -1.92 4.85 -6.59
CA VAL A 56 -2.52 5.17 -7.88
C VAL A 56 -3.34 6.45 -7.72
N SER A 57 -3.40 7.24 -8.78
CA SER A 57 -4.34 8.35 -8.91
C SER A 57 -5.13 8.21 -10.21
N VAL A 58 -6.45 8.20 -10.09
CA VAL A 58 -7.39 8.26 -11.22
C VAL A 58 -7.98 9.66 -11.24
N ALA A 59 -7.55 10.48 -12.19
CA ALA A 59 -7.94 11.88 -12.24
C ALA A 59 -9.47 12.06 -12.25
N ASN A 60 -9.95 12.96 -11.39
CA ASN A 60 -11.34 13.42 -11.34
C ASN A 60 -12.37 12.29 -11.15
N SER A 61 -12.09 11.26 -10.35
CA SER A 61 -13.08 10.23 -10.05
C SER A 61 -13.05 9.79 -8.60
N THR A 62 -14.22 9.71 -7.96
CA THR A 62 -14.31 9.27 -6.56
C THR A 62 -14.04 7.77 -6.44
N ILE A 63 -13.19 7.37 -5.48
CA ILE A 63 -13.09 5.96 -5.09
C ILE A 63 -14.28 5.59 -4.21
N VAL A 64 -15.16 4.72 -4.68
CA VAL A 64 -16.40 4.34 -3.98
C VAL A 64 -16.33 2.98 -3.30
N GLY A 65 -15.28 2.19 -3.58
CA GLY A 65 -15.09 0.89 -2.96
C GLY A 65 -13.66 0.39 -3.11
N ILE A 66 -13.18 -0.34 -2.11
CA ILE A 66 -11.89 -1.02 -2.13
C ILE A 66 -12.09 -2.45 -1.64
N LYS A 67 -11.41 -3.40 -2.29
CA LYS A 67 -11.27 -4.77 -1.82
C LYS A 67 -9.84 -5.24 -1.98
N VAL A 68 -9.20 -5.60 -0.87
CA VAL A 68 -7.85 -6.16 -0.88
C VAL A 68 -7.95 -7.68 -0.94
N GLY A 69 -7.23 -8.28 -1.88
CA GLY A 69 -7.12 -9.73 -2.04
C GLY A 69 -5.67 -10.16 -2.22
N LYS A 70 -5.46 -11.48 -2.29
CA LYS A 70 -4.11 -12.08 -2.44
C LYS A 70 -3.37 -11.59 -3.69
N ASP A 71 -4.11 -11.35 -4.77
CA ASP A 71 -3.52 -11.04 -6.08
C ASP A 71 -3.49 -9.54 -6.41
N GLY A 72 -3.98 -8.67 -5.52
CA GLY A 72 -4.12 -7.26 -5.82
C GLY A 72 -5.07 -6.48 -4.92
N VAL A 73 -5.05 -5.16 -5.08
CA VAL A 73 -6.06 -4.25 -4.54
C VAL A 73 -7.03 -3.89 -5.65
N TYR A 74 -8.27 -4.33 -5.51
CA TYR A 74 -9.36 -3.95 -6.40
C TYR A 74 -9.98 -2.66 -5.87
N PHE A 75 -10.25 -1.71 -6.76
CA PHE A 75 -10.93 -0.49 -6.38
C PHE A 75 -11.97 -0.10 -7.43
N ILE A 76 -13.05 0.48 -6.95
CA ILE A 76 -14.19 0.88 -7.74
C ILE A 76 -14.21 2.40 -7.75
N THR A 77 -14.24 2.94 -8.96
CA THR A 77 -14.57 4.35 -9.22
C THR A 77 -16.04 4.45 -9.56
N GLU A 78 -16.57 5.66 -9.71
CA GLU A 78 -17.96 5.87 -10.11
C GLU A 78 -18.36 5.14 -11.42
N SER A 79 -17.38 4.80 -12.28
CA SER A 79 -17.66 4.20 -13.61
C SER A 79 -16.87 2.92 -13.94
N LYS A 80 -15.84 2.55 -13.16
CA LYS A 80 -14.92 1.46 -13.51
C LYS A 80 -14.48 0.67 -12.28
N ILE A 81 -14.29 -0.63 -12.50
CA ILE A 81 -13.55 -1.51 -11.59
C ILE A 81 -12.11 -1.58 -12.09
N ASN A 82 -11.16 -1.35 -11.20
CA ASN A 82 -9.73 -1.34 -11.49
C ASN A 82 -9.01 -2.29 -10.55
N LYS A 83 -7.82 -2.76 -10.95
CA LYS A 83 -6.95 -3.63 -10.14
C LYS A 83 -5.54 -3.05 -10.10
N ILE A 84 -5.01 -2.88 -8.90
CA ILE A 84 -3.60 -2.66 -8.64
C ILE A 84 -3.00 -4.03 -8.35
N SER A 85 -2.06 -4.48 -9.18
CA SER A 85 -1.28 -5.68 -8.86
C SER A 85 -0.41 -5.38 -7.63
N ILE A 86 -0.45 -6.23 -6.60
CA ILE A 86 0.47 -6.13 -5.45
C ILE A 86 1.89 -6.59 -5.85
N LYS A 87 2.06 -7.19 -7.03
CA LYS A 87 3.37 -7.50 -7.60
C LYS A 87 3.90 -6.32 -8.39
N GLU A 88 4.88 -5.62 -7.84
CA GLU A 88 5.92 -4.92 -8.61
C GLU A 88 7.05 -4.47 -7.69
N CYS A 89 7.85 -5.45 -7.24
CA CYS A 89 9.22 -5.19 -6.77
C CYS A 89 10.26 -5.49 -7.88
N SER A 90 9.79 -5.92 -9.05
CA SER A 90 10.61 -6.52 -10.12
C SER A 90 11.22 -5.52 -11.11
N ILE A 91 11.25 -4.22 -10.78
CA ILE A 91 11.68 -3.16 -11.71
C ILE A 91 13.11 -2.65 -11.39
N HIS A 92 13.74 -3.19 -10.34
CA HIS A 92 15.01 -2.70 -9.84
C HIS A 92 16.07 -3.80 -9.93
N GLU A 93 17.21 -3.49 -10.55
CA GLU A 93 18.27 -4.46 -10.85
C GLU A 93 19.27 -4.64 -9.69
N ASN A 94 19.24 -3.75 -8.68
CA ASN A 94 20.20 -3.75 -7.58
C ASN A 94 19.62 -3.23 -6.25
N CYS A 95 20.29 -3.56 -5.15
CA CYS A 95 19.88 -3.23 -3.78
C CYS A 95 19.78 -1.72 -3.51
N GLU A 96 20.62 -0.88 -4.13
CA GLU A 96 20.55 0.57 -3.94
C GLU A 96 19.26 1.15 -4.51
N SER A 97 18.92 0.80 -5.75
CA SER A 97 17.63 1.18 -6.34
C SER A 97 16.41 0.59 -5.61
N CYS A 98 16.58 -0.54 -4.90
CA CYS A 98 15.56 -1.10 -4.00
C CYS A 98 15.23 -0.14 -2.86
N MET A 99 16.27 0.26 -2.14
CA MET A 99 16.15 0.99 -0.89
C MET A 99 15.71 2.43 -1.14
N ASP A 100 16.14 2.99 -2.28
CA ASP A 100 15.74 4.32 -2.76
C ASP A 100 14.28 4.39 -3.22
N SER A 101 13.67 3.24 -3.59
CA SER A 101 12.24 3.22 -3.96
C SER A 101 11.33 3.56 -2.78
N HIS A 102 11.82 3.44 -1.53
CA HIS A 102 11.07 3.58 -0.29
C HIS A 102 9.73 2.81 -0.29
N ASN A 103 9.63 1.76 -1.11
CA ASN A 103 8.44 0.95 -1.22
C ASN A 103 8.43 -0.09 -0.10
N SER A 104 7.69 0.19 0.96
CA SER A 104 7.50 -0.69 2.13
C SER A 104 6.91 -2.08 1.84
N SER A 105 6.48 -2.37 0.61
CA SER A 105 6.10 -3.73 0.18
C SER A 105 7.27 -4.52 -0.41
N CYS A 106 8.43 -3.90 -0.62
CA CYS A 106 9.58 -4.48 -1.29
C CYS A 106 10.80 -4.52 -0.37
N GLY A 107 11.57 -5.59 -0.47
CA GLY A 107 12.80 -5.80 0.28
C GLY A 107 13.84 -6.52 -0.55
N TRP A 108 15.05 -6.58 -0.01
CA TRP A 108 16.16 -7.28 -0.63
C TRP A 108 16.51 -8.54 0.18
N ASP A 109 16.50 -9.70 -0.48
CA ASP A 109 17.03 -10.94 0.08
C ASP A 109 18.52 -11.04 -0.28
N TYR A 110 19.39 -10.78 0.71
CA TYR A 110 20.84 -10.84 0.56
C TYR A 110 21.37 -12.26 0.29
N ALA A 111 20.68 -13.29 0.75
CA ALA A 111 21.13 -14.67 0.57
C ALA A 111 20.86 -15.16 -0.86
N GLN A 112 19.74 -14.74 -1.44
CA GLN A 112 19.34 -15.12 -2.79
C GLN A 112 19.67 -14.05 -3.84
N ASN A 113 20.25 -12.92 -3.42
CA ASN A 113 20.63 -11.79 -4.26
C ASN A 113 19.48 -11.33 -5.17
N ARG A 114 18.27 -11.23 -4.60
CA ARG A 114 17.05 -10.89 -5.35
C ARG A 114 16.09 -10.02 -4.56
N PHE A 115 15.20 -9.35 -5.28
CA PHE A 115 14.06 -8.65 -4.72
C PHE A 115 12.99 -9.62 -4.22
N ILE A 116 12.45 -9.31 -3.04
CA ILE A 116 11.33 -10.03 -2.43
C ILE A 116 10.17 -9.08 -2.15
N ASN A 117 8.95 -9.61 -2.17
CA ASN A 117 7.76 -8.85 -1.81
C ASN A 117 7.47 -9.13 -0.34
N ILE A 118 7.85 -8.21 0.54
CA ILE A 118 7.65 -8.36 1.99
C ILE A 118 6.15 -8.51 2.32
N ALA A 119 5.26 -8.01 1.45
CA ALA A 119 3.81 -8.12 1.63
C ALA A 119 3.20 -9.46 1.18
N LEU A 120 3.92 -10.28 0.41
CA LEU A 120 3.41 -11.53 -0.17
C LEU A 120 4.28 -12.77 0.09
N ASP A 121 5.51 -12.61 0.59
CA ASP A 121 6.42 -13.72 0.91
C ASP A 121 6.25 -14.23 2.37
N PHE A 122 5.07 -14.06 2.96
CA PHE A 122 4.65 -14.66 4.24
C PHE A 122 3.23 -15.26 4.16
#